data_AF-A0A7V9U6H4-F1
#
_entry.id   AF-A0A7V9U6H4-F1
#
_cell.length_a   1.000
_cell.length_b   1.000
_cell.length_c   1.000
_cell.angle_alpha   90.00
_cell.angle_beta   90.00
_cell.angle_gamma   90.00
#
_symmetry.space_group_name_H-M   'P 1'
#
loop_
_entity.id
_entity.type
_entity.pdbx_description
1 polymer ?
#
loop_
_entity_poly.entity_id
_entity_poly.type
_entity_poly.pdbx_seq_one_letter_code
_entity_poly.pdbx_strand_id
1 'polypeptide(L)'
;MYKKVLATVAVAALSTLGLSAPTADASHSWNNYHWARTSNPFNLKLGDNVDSRWDSYLGTTSADWSASTVLDTTIVAGSTTGRKCAATLGRVEVCNAAYGQRGWLGIASINISGSHITQGTVKLNDTYFDTAKYNTPAWRNVVSCQEVGHTLGLDHQDEDFNNADLGTCMDYSNNPEPNQHPNTHDYQMLESIYSHTDSTSTVGAAAPTSSTTRVGNTPKAWGHRVDGSR
;
A
#
# COMPACT_ATOMS: atom_id res chain seq x y z
N MET A 1 28.51 -47.03 -60.78
CA MET A 1 28.47 -46.79 -59.31
C MET A 1 27.60 -45.57 -59.07
N TYR A 2 26.29 -45.75 -58.82
CA TYR A 2 25.35 -44.65 -58.55
C TYR A 2 25.09 -44.60 -57.03
N LYS A 3 25.58 -43.56 -56.36
CA LYS A 3 25.31 -43.33 -54.93
C LYS A 3 23.95 -42.66 -54.79
N LYS A 4 23.00 -43.38 -54.17
CA LYS A 4 21.74 -42.83 -53.68
C LYS A 4 22.03 -41.99 -52.44
N VAL A 5 21.62 -40.72 -52.44
CA VAL A 5 21.66 -39.85 -51.25
C VAL A 5 20.34 -40.04 -50.51
N LEU A 6 20.42 -40.63 -49.31
CA LEU A 6 19.30 -40.71 -48.37
C LEU A 6 19.27 -39.41 -47.56
N ALA A 7 18.19 -38.64 -47.70
CA ALA A 7 17.93 -37.48 -46.86
C ALA A 7 17.31 -37.95 -45.54
N THR A 8 18.05 -37.83 -44.44
CA THR A 8 17.56 -38.03 -43.08
C THR A 8 16.78 -36.80 -42.65
N VAL A 9 15.46 -36.95 -42.45
CA VAL A 9 14.61 -35.95 -41.80
C VAL A 9 14.81 -36.10 -40.28
N ALA A 10 15.49 -35.14 -39.65
CA ALA A 10 15.58 -35.05 -38.21
C ALA A 10 14.32 -34.37 -37.66
N VAL A 11 13.51 -35.12 -36.91
CA VAL A 11 12.38 -34.58 -36.14
C VAL A 11 12.96 -33.98 -34.86
N ALA A 12 13.01 -32.65 -34.76
CA ALA A 12 13.37 -31.96 -33.53
C ALA A 12 12.18 -32.03 -32.56
N ALA A 13 12.33 -32.78 -31.47
CA ALA A 13 11.39 -32.77 -30.35
C ALA A 13 11.51 -31.44 -29.61
N LEU A 14 10.46 -30.63 -29.66
CA LEU A 14 10.39 -29.34 -28.97
C LEU A 14 10.03 -29.58 -27.51
N SER A 15 11.04 -29.65 -26.64
CA SER A 15 10.87 -29.72 -25.19
C SER A 15 10.33 -28.38 -24.68
N THR A 16 9.04 -28.31 -24.35
CA THR A 16 8.49 -27.16 -23.62
C THR A 16 9.00 -27.21 -22.19
N LEU A 17 10.09 -26.49 -21.89
CA LEU A 17 10.42 -26.15 -20.51
C LEU A 17 9.28 -25.29 -19.97
N GLY A 18 8.49 -25.84 -19.06
CA GLY A 18 7.54 -25.06 -18.27
C GLY A 18 8.33 -24.06 -17.44
N LEU A 19 8.28 -22.78 -17.80
CA LEU A 19 8.72 -21.72 -16.91
C LEU A 19 7.74 -21.69 -15.75
N SER A 20 8.17 -22.21 -14.59
CA SER A 20 7.54 -21.88 -13.33
C SER A 20 7.62 -20.37 -13.16
N ALA A 21 6.48 -19.69 -13.15
CA ALA A 21 6.45 -18.28 -12.78
C ALA A 21 7.10 -18.14 -11.39
N PRO A 22 7.97 -17.14 -11.16
CA PRO A 22 8.48 -16.90 -9.82
C PRO A 22 7.28 -16.66 -8.92
N THR A 23 7.14 -17.46 -7.86
CA THR A 23 6.27 -17.11 -6.76
C THR A 23 6.83 -15.81 -6.21
N ALA A 24 6.12 -14.70 -6.39
CA ALA A 24 6.44 -13.47 -5.68
C ALA A 24 6.42 -13.83 -4.19
N ASP A 25 7.60 -13.88 -3.60
CA ASP A 25 7.75 -14.19 -2.19
C ASP A 25 6.97 -13.13 -1.42
N ALA A 26 6.21 -13.54 -0.41
CA ALA A 26 5.42 -12.63 0.43
C ALA A 26 6.37 -11.86 1.36
N SER A 27 7.26 -11.06 0.79
CA SER A 27 8.36 -10.38 1.46
C SER A 27 7.93 -9.14 2.22
N HIS A 28 6.83 -8.49 1.83
CA HIS A 28 6.28 -7.31 2.51
C HIS A 28 4.74 -7.24 2.52
N SER A 29 4.06 -8.36 2.77
CA SER A 29 2.62 -8.35 3.11
C SER A 29 2.43 -8.08 4.60
N TRP A 30 1.49 -7.20 4.97
CA TRP A 30 1.14 -6.94 6.37
C TRP A 30 0.31 -8.12 6.91
N ASN A 31 1.00 -9.20 7.25
CA ASN A 31 0.40 -10.50 7.49
C ASN A 31 -0.48 -10.88 6.27
N ASN A 32 -1.64 -11.52 6.49
CA ASN A 32 -2.58 -11.87 5.43
C ASN A 32 -3.75 -10.87 5.30
N TYR A 33 -3.57 -9.62 5.74
CA TYR A 33 -4.66 -8.64 5.73
C TYR A 33 -4.91 -8.09 4.33
N HIS A 34 -6.16 -8.13 3.89
CA HIS A 34 -6.57 -7.62 2.57
C HIS A 34 -8.05 -7.20 2.57
N TRP A 35 -8.44 -6.31 1.66
CA TRP A 35 -9.85 -6.04 1.43
C TRP A 35 -10.53 -7.23 0.75
N ALA A 36 -11.63 -7.73 1.31
CA ALA A 36 -12.36 -8.81 0.67
C ALA A 36 -12.97 -8.32 -0.64
N ARG A 37 -12.79 -9.09 -1.71
CA ARG A 37 -13.21 -8.70 -3.06
C ARG A 37 -13.85 -9.84 -3.84
N THR A 38 -14.88 -9.53 -4.61
CA THR A 38 -15.55 -10.50 -5.49
C THR A 38 -15.19 -10.31 -6.96
N SER A 39 -14.36 -9.32 -7.29
CA SER A 39 -13.99 -8.95 -8.66
C SER A 39 -12.57 -8.38 -8.73
N ASN A 40 -12.00 -8.38 -9.94
CA ASN A 40 -10.72 -7.80 -10.27
C ASN A 40 -10.83 -6.86 -11.49
N PRO A 41 -10.34 -5.61 -11.44
CA PRO A 41 -9.91 -4.91 -10.21
C PRO A 41 -11.10 -4.63 -9.27
N PHE A 42 -10.80 -4.21 -8.05
CA PHE A 42 -11.78 -3.59 -7.16
C PHE A 42 -11.47 -2.10 -6.98
N ASN A 43 -12.48 -1.29 -6.67
CA ASN A 43 -12.30 0.16 -6.49
C ASN A 43 -12.45 0.55 -5.03
N LEU A 44 -11.36 0.97 -4.40
CA LEU A 44 -11.34 1.40 -3.00
C LEU A 44 -11.46 2.93 -2.90
N LYS A 45 -12.39 3.39 -2.07
CA LYS A 45 -12.56 4.83 -1.83
C LYS A 45 -11.52 5.34 -0.83
N LEU A 46 -10.91 6.48 -1.14
CA LEU A 46 -10.13 7.30 -0.22
C LEU A 46 -10.98 8.52 0.16
N GLY A 47 -11.47 8.55 1.39
CA GLY A 47 -12.20 9.67 1.95
C GLY A 47 -11.25 10.83 2.25
N ASP A 48 -11.42 11.92 1.52
CA ASP A 48 -10.62 13.13 1.67
C ASP A 48 -11.09 13.94 2.89
N ASN A 49 -10.24 13.95 3.92
CA ASN A 49 -10.36 14.82 5.08
C ASN A 49 -9.05 15.59 5.29
N VAL A 50 -8.27 15.76 4.22
CA VAL A 50 -7.07 16.56 4.28
C VAL A 50 -7.38 18.02 3.95
N ASP A 51 -6.45 18.93 4.23
CA ASP A 51 -6.53 20.32 3.78
C ASP A 51 -5.74 20.53 2.48
N SER A 52 -5.86 21.74 1.92
CA SER A 52 -5.27 22.10 0.62
C SER A 52 -3.76 21.94 0.52
N ARG A 53 -3.04 21.79 1.64
CA ARG A 53 -1.59 21.52 1.65
C ARG A 53 -1.29 20.06 1.31
N TRP A 54 -2.29 19.19 1.34
CA TRP A 54 -2.20 17.76 1.16
C TRP A 54 -2.95 17.25 -0.09
N ASP A 55 -3.94 18.00 -0.60
CA ASP A 55 -4.79 17.59 -1.74
C ASP A 55 -3.98 17.05 -2.94
N SER A 56 -2.92 17.76 -3.37
CA SER A 56 -2.11 17.32 -4.51
C SER A 56 -1.38 16.00 -4.23
N TYR A 57 -0.93 15.80 -2.99
CA TYR A 57 -0.21 14.60 -2.57
C TYR A 57 -1.15 13.41 -2.43
N LEU A 58 -2.36 13.61 -1.91
CA LEU A 58 -3.41 12.60 -1.92
C LEU A 58 -3.81 12.22 -3.36
N GLY A 59 -3.89 13.20 -4.25
CA GLY A 59 -4.08 13.00 -5.70
C GLY A 59 -3.00 12.12 -6.32
N THR A 60 -1.72 12.43 -6.08
CA THR A 60 -0.57 11.62 -6.52
C THR A 60 -0.63 10.21 -5.94
N THR A 61 -0.82 10.06 -4.63
CA THR A 61 -0.95 8.76 -3.96
C THR A 61 -2.07 7.91 -4.55
N SER A 62 -3.23 8.51 -4.84
CA SER A 62 -4.34 7.80 -5.45
C SER A 62 -4.00 7.32 -6.87
N ALA A 63 -3.35 8.17 -7.67
CA ALA A 63 -2.92 7.80 -9.01
C ALA A 63 -1.87 6.68 -8.99
N ASP A 64 -0.87 6.79 -8.11
CA ASP A 64 0.20 5.80 -7.96
C ASP A 64 -0.37 4.42 -7.63
N TRP A 65 -1.18 4.29 -6.59
CA TRP A 65 -1.75 2.99 -6.23
C TRP A 65 -2.75 2.44 -7.27
N SER A 66 -3.39 3.31 -8.05
CA SER A 66 -4.26 2.89 -9.17
C SER A 66 -3.51 2.47 -10.42
N ALA A 67 -2.17 2.55 -10.44
CA ALA A 67 -1.36 1.92 -11.49
C ALA A 67 -1.34 0.38 -11.36
N SER A 68 -1.82 -0.15 -10.23
CA SER A 68 -1.98 -1.59 -10.00
C SER A 68 -2.96 -2.22 -10.99
N THR A 69 -2.72 -3.49 -11.32
CA THR A 69 -3.66 -4.31 -12.12
C THR A 69 -4.80 -4.88 -11.29
N VAL A 70 -4.69 -4.84 -9.94
CA VAL A 70 -5.63 -5.52 -9.04
C VAL A 70 -6.60 -4.61 -8.29
N LEU A 71 -6.32 -3.32 -8.24
CA LEU A 71 -7.17 -2.32 -7.61
C LEU A 71 -7.04 -0.95 -8.27
N ASP A 72 -8.11 -0.18 -8.16
CA ASP A 72 -8.12 1.26 -8.35
C ASP A 72 -8.42 1.93 -7.01
N THR A 73 -7.96 3.17 -6.84
CA THR A 73 -8.45 4.04 -5.76
C THR A 73 -9.22 5.22 -6.34
N THR A 74 -10.24 5.68 -5.61
CA THR A 74 -10.98 6.89 -5.97
C THR A 74 -11.11 7.83 -4.78
N ILE A 75 -10.74 9.09 -4.98
CA ILE A 75 -10.92 10.13 -3.96
C ILE A 75 -12.40 10.51 -3.92
N VAL A 76 -12.97 10.50 -2.72
CA VAL A 76 -14.34 10.92 -2.43
C VAL A 76 -14.34 11.87 -1.24
N ALA A 77 -15.42 12.63 -1.04
CA ALA A 77 -15.56 13.43 0.18
C ALA A 77 -15.45 12.54 1.43
N GLY A 78 -14.62 12.96 2.39
CA GLY A 78 -14.49 12.29 3.67
C GLY A 78 -15.77 12.32 4.50
N SER A 79 -15.87 11.45 5.51
CA SER A 79 -16.98 11.50 6.49
C SER A 79 -16.56 11.80 7.92
N THR A 80 -15.34 12.27 8.08
CA THR A 80 -14.79 12.59 9.38
C THR A 80 -14.18 13.98 9.35
N THR A 81 -13.34 14.27 10.33
CA THR A 81 -12.53 15.49 10.34
C THR A 81 -11.09 15.08 10.47
N GLY A 82 -10.17 15.90 9.95
CA GLY A 82 -8.73 15.67 10.08
C GLY A 82 -8.33 15.25 11.50
N ARG A 83 -8.75 16.03 12.53
CA ARG A 83 -8.42 15.75 13.93
C ARG A 83 -8.95 14.41 14.45
N LYS A 84 -10.21 14.07 14.17
CA LYS A 84 -10.83 12.83 14.68
C LYS A 84 -10.32 11.62 13.92
N CYS A 85 -10.27 11.74 12.60
CA CYS A 85 -10.01 10.68 11.62
C CYS A 85 -10.65 9.34 12.03
N ALA A 86 -11.97 9.36 12.16
CA ALA A 86 -12.73 8.16 12.50
C ALA A 86 -12.82 7.26 11.28
N ALA A 87 -12.55 5.97 11.46
CA ALA A 87 -12.62 4.97 10.41
C ALA A 87 -14.06 4.81 9.90
N THR A 88 -14.22 4.62 8.59
CA THR A 88 -15.52 4.39 7.97
C THR A 88 -15.53 3.10 7.18
N LEU A 89 -16.65 2.38 7.27
CA LEU A 89 -16.83 1.10 6.60
C LEU A 89 -16.67 1.17 5.09
N GLY A 90 -15.98 0.15 4.60
CA GLY A 90 -15.75 -0.09 3.20
C GLY A 90 -14.80 0.87 2.52
N ARG A 91 -14.03 1.65 3.28
CA ARG A 91 -13.09 2.60 2.72
C ARG A 91 -11.96 2.98 3.67
N VAL A 92 -11.06 3.81 3.15
CA VAL A 92 -10.02 4.48 3.91
C VAL A 92 -10.43 5.93 4.13
N GLU A 93 -10.21 6.49 5.32
CA GLU A 93 -10.29 7.94 5.57
C GLU A 93 -8.86 8.48 5.69
N VAL A 94 -8.47 9.39 4.80
CA VAL A 94 -7.16 10.04 4.80
C VAL A 94 -7.33 11.43 5.41
N CYS A 95 -6.51 11.73 6.41
CA CYS A 95 -6.68 12.88 7.28
C CYS A 95 -5.33 13.53 7.59
N ASN A 96 -5.29 14.86 7.68
CA ASN A 96 -4.18 15.56 8.32
C ASN A 96 -4.66 16.39 9.52
N ALA A 97 -3.81 16.47 10.53
CA ALA A 97 -3.94 17.42 11.64
C ALA A 97 -2.64 17.45 12.44
N ALA A 98 -2.51 18.45 13.33
CA ALA A 98 -1.51 18.42 14.38
C ALA A 98 -1.86 17.34 15.44
N TYR A 99 -1.27 16.15 15.31
CA TYR A 99 -1.49 15.01 16.23
C TYR A 99 -0.50 14.96 17.41
N GLY A 100 0.44 15.91 17.48
CA GLY A 100 1.46 16.00 18.52
C GLY A 100 2.72 15.21 18.19
N GLN A 101 3.72 15.34 19.06
CA GLN A 101 5.03 14.68 18.95
C GLN A 101 4.95 13.20 19.35
N ARG A 102 4.33 12.39 18.48
CA ARG A 102 4.09 10.97 18.74
C ARG A 102 5.16 10.04 18.15
N GLY A 103 6.17 10.59 17.49
CA GLY A 103 7.28 9.82 16.91
C GLY A 103 7.02 9.31 15.49
N TRP A 104 5.95 9.75 14.83
CA TRP A 104 5.58 9.33 13.48
C TRP A 104 5.13 10.51 12.62
N LEU A 105 5.54 10.49 11.34
CA LEU A 105 5.16 11.46 10.30
C LEU A 105 3.78 11.16 9.74
N GLY A 106 3.51 9.89 9.51
CA GLY A 106 2.22 9.32 9.12
C GLY A 106 1.88 8.13 10.01
N ILE A 107 0.61 7.71 9.99
CA ILE A 107 0.23 6.42 10.55
C ILE A 107 -1.03 5.88 9.90
N ALA A 108 -0.95 4.64 9.44
CA ALA A 108 -2.05 3.85 8.97
C ALA A 108 -2.65 3.00 10.10
N SER A 109 -3.93 2.72 9.99
CA SER A 109 -4.58 1.71 10.82
C SER A 109 -5.70 1.06 10.06
N ILE A 110 -5.87 -0.23 10.29
CA ILE A 110 -6.91 -1.04 9.67
C ILE A 110 -7.81 -1.62 10.74
N ASN A 111 -9.09 -1.75 10.41
CA ASN A 111 -10.02 -2.58 11.16
C ASN A 111 -10.25 -3.87 10.37
N ILE A 112 -10.24 -5.00 11.07
CA ILE A 112 -10.32 -6.32 10.46
C ILE A 112 -11.46 -7.16 11.04
N SER A 113 -11.97 -8.07 10.21
CA SER A 113 -12.81 -9.20 10.58
C SER A 113 -12.17 -10.47 10.01
N GLY A 114 -11.48 -11.24 10.86
CA GLY A 114 -10.58 -12.29 10.37
C GLY A 114 -9.37 -11.67 9.67
N SER A 115 -9.09 -12.10 8.44
CA SER A 115 -8.08 -11.50 7.55
C SER A 115 -8.60 -10.29 6.77
N HIS A 116 -9.92 -10.05 6.75
CA HIS A 116 -10.48 -9.04 5.86
C HIS A 116 -10.46 -7.65 6.48
N ILE A 117 -9.85 -6.70 5.77
CA ILE A 117 -9.92 -5.28 6.07
C ILE A 117 -11.36 -4.80 5.84
N THR A 118 -11.87 -4.06 6.80
CA THR A 118 -13.25 -3.54 6.83
C THR A 118 -13.30 -2.02 6.89
N GLN A 119 -12.27 -1.39 7.48
CA GLN A 119 -12.02 0.05 7.44
C GLN A 119 -10.51 0.33 7.41
N GLY A 120 -10.12 1.47 6.84
CA GLY A 120 -8.77 2.03 6.99
C GLY A 120 -8.81 3.48 7.47
N THR A 121 -7.73 3.93 8.13
CA THR A 121 -7.46 5.33 8.41
C THR A 121 -6.01 5.64 8.14
N VAL A 122 -5.74 6.77 7.50
CA VAL A 122 -4.40 7.37 7.35
C VAL A 122 -4.39 8.72 8.06
N LYS A 123 -3.40 8.94 8.92
CA LYS A 123 -3.20 10.19 9.65
C LYS A 123 -1.85 10.79 9.31
N LEU A 124 -1.85 11.96 8.69
CA LEU A 124 -0.68 12.73 8.28
C LEU A 124 -0.41 13.82 9.34
N ASN A 125 0.77 13.83 9.96
CA ASN A 125 1.02 14.59 11.18
C ASN A 125 1.60 15.97 10.93
N ASP A 126 0.71 16.98 10.89
CA ASP A 126 1.14 18.37 10.71
C ASP A 126 2.02 18.89 11.85
N THR A 127 2.04 18.25 13.04
CA THR A 127 3.02 18.63 14.07
C THR A 127 4.47 18.50 13.57
N TYR A 128 4.73 17.57 12.64
CA TYR A 128 6.01 17.46 11.96
C TYR A 128 6.03 18.20 10.62
N PHE A 129 4.96 18.11 9.83
CA PHE A 129 4.88 18.74 8.50
C PHE A 129 4.73 20.27 8.50
N ASP A 130 4.54 20.88 9.68
CA ASP A 130 4.65 22.33 9.88
C ASP A 130 6.10 22.78 10.19
N THR A 131 7.06 21.85 10.26
CA THR A 131 8.48 22.15 10.44
C THR A 131 9.22 22.19 9.10
N ALA A 132 10.26 23.01 8.99
CA ALA A 132 11.06 23.13 7.76
C ALA A 132 11.70 21.81 7.29
N LYS A 133 12.01 20.90 8.23
CA LYS A 133 12.64 19.61 7.93
C LYS A 133 11.74 18.71 7.07
N TYR A 134 10.45 18.63 7.41
CA TYR A 134 9.51 17.71 6.78
C TYR A 134 8.56 18.39 5.80
N ASN A 135 8.46 19.71 5.81
CA ASN A 135 7.60 20.45 4.89
C ASN A 135 8.21 20.56 3.48
N THR A 136 8.46 19.42 2.84
CA THR A 136 8.92 19.33 1.45
C THR A 136 7.96 18.46 0.64
N PRO A 137 7.89 18.64 -0.70
CA PRO A 137 7.08 17.78 -1.55
C PRO A 137 7.45 16.30 -1.42
N ALA A 138 8.74 15.96 -1.38
CA ALA A 138 9.20 14.59 -1.28
C ALA A 138 8.71 13.91 0.02
N TRP A 139 8.84 14.58 1.17
CA TRP A 139 8.36 14.03 2.44
C TRP A 139 6.84 13.85 2.48
N ARG A 140 6.08 14.75 1.84
CA ARG A 140 4.62 14.64 1.76
C ARG A 140 4.18 13.51 0.82
N ASN A 141 4.85 13.32 -0.31
CA ASN A 141 4.61 12.21 -1.23
C ASN A 141 4.88 10.86 -0.55
N VAL A 142 6.09 10.65 -0.01
CA VAL A 142 6.47 9.35 0.57
C VAL A 142 5.52 8.94 1.69
N VAL A 143 5.21 9.84 2.63
CA VAL A 143 4.35 9.49 3.76
C VAL A 143 2.91 9.21 3.33
N SER A 144 2.37 9.97 2.37
CA SER A 144 1.01 9.74 1.90
C SER A 144 0.92 8.40 1.16
N CYS A 145 1.92 8.12 0.31
CA CYS A 145 2.06 6.87 -0.42
C CYS A 145 2.16 5.67 0.52
N GLN A 146 3.10 5.72 1.47
CA GLN A 146 3.39 4.65 2.43
C GLN A 146 2.15 4.28 3.25
N GLU A 147 1.52 5.29 3.87
CA GLU A 147 0.40 5.02 4.78
C GLU A 147 -0.84 4.53 4.04
N VAL A 148 -1.11 5.01 2.83
CA VAL A 148 -2.17 4.42 2.00
C VAL A 148 -1.79 2.99 1.61
N GLY A 149 -0.54 2.71 1.23
CA GLY A 149 -0.05 1.36 0.92
C GLY A 149 -0.32 0.36 2.05
N HIS A 150 -0.06 0.75 3.31
CA HIS A 150 -0.42 -0.05 4.47
C HIS A 150 -1.91 -0.39 4.56
N THR A 151 -2.80 0.55 4.23
CA THR A 151 -4.25 0.27 4.20
C THR A 151 -4.68 -0.67 3.09
N LEU A 152 -3.81 -0.94 2.12
CA LEU A 152 -4.00 -1.95 1.07
C LEU A 152 -3.49 -3.33 1.47
N GLY A 153 -2.85 -3.47 2.63
CA GLY A 153 -2.30 -4.73 3.14
C GLY A 153 -0.79 -4.90 2.96
N LEU A 154 -0.07 -3.85 2.54
CA LEU A 154 1.39 -3.88 2.41
C LEU A 154 2.07 -3.60 3.77
N ASP A 155 3.18 -4.27 4.02
CA ASP A 155 4.17 -3.95 5.05
C ASP A 155 5.36 -3.22 4.41
N HIS A 156 6.45 -2.98 5.15
CA HIS A 156 7.67 -2.43 4.57
C HIS A 156 8.47 -3.46 3.78
N GLN A 157 9.06 -3.04 2.65
CA GLN A 157 10.10 -3.82 1.95
C GLN A 157 11.41 -3.85 2.75
N ASP A 158 11.67 -2.79 3.52
CA ASP A 158 12.82 -2.68 4.40
C ASP A 158 12.52 -1.76 5.59
N GLU A 159 13.10 -2.10 6.74
CA GLU A 159 12.96 -1.35 7.98
C GLU A 159 14.31 -0.80 8.51
N ASP A 160 15.41 -0.95 7.76
CA ASP A 160 16.70 -0.34 8.11
C ASP A 160 16.88 1.04 7.47
N PHE A 161 16.52 2.07 8.24
CA PHE A 161 16.66 3.49 7.90
C PHE A 161 18.05 3.96 7.41
N ASN A 162 19.10 3.15 7.56
CA ASN A 162 20.49 3.56 7.30
C ASN A 162 21.12 2.84 6.11
N ASN A 163 20.38 1.96 5.43
CA ASN A 163 20.88 1.27 4.26
C ASN A 163 20.49 2.00 2.97
N ALA A 164 20.70 1.36 1.82
CA ALA A 164 20.48 1.99 0.53
C ALA A 164 18.99 1.96 0.16
N ASP A 165 18.45 3.13 -0.19
CA ASP A 165 17.06 3.29 -0.60
C ASP A 165 16.67 2.29 -1.71
N LEU A 166 15.54 1.61 -1.52
CA LEU A 166 14.98 0.65 -2.48
C LEU A 166 14.18 1.31 -3.61
N GLY A 167 14.01 2.63 -3.57
CA GLY A 167 13.27 3.39 -4.57
C GLY A 167 11.76 3.13 -4.50
N THR A 168 11.23 2.90 -3.30
CA THR A 168 9.79 2.66 -3.04
C THR A 168 9.32 3.45 -1.83
N CYS A 169 8.06 3.89 -1.83
CA CYS A 169 7.45 4.47 -0.64
C CYS A 169 7.17 3.47 0.49
N MET A 170 7.36 2.16 0.27
CA MET A 170 7.25 1.14 1.30
C MET A 170 8.62 0.81 1.95
N ASP A 171 9.59 1.71 1.88
CA ASP A 171 10.94 1.57 2.46
C ASP A 171 11.18 2.62 3.55
N TYR A 172 11.68 2.18 4.72
CA TYR A 172 12.15 3.11 5.75
C TYR A 172 13.42 3.82 5.30
N SER A 173 13.27 5.11 5.03
CA SER A 173 14.39 5.94 4.61
C SER A 173 14.44 7.28 5.33
N ASN A 174 15.66 7.81 5.48
CA ASN A 174 15.91 9.20 5.88
C ASN A 174 16.03 10.15 4.67
N ASN A 175 15.96 9.62 3.46
CA ASN A 175 16.06 10.30 2.17
C ASN A 175 14.77 10.07 1.36
N PRO A 176 13.83 11.02 1.37
CA PRO A 176 12.54 10.80 0.72
C PRO A 176 12.60 10.86 -0.81
N GLU A 177 13.68 11.41 -1.41
CA GLU A 177 13.74 11.72 -2.84
C GLU A 177 13.51 10.50 -3.76
N PRO A 178 14.20 9.35 -3.58
CA PRO A 178 13.97 8.17 -4.42
C PRO A 178 12.71 7.38 -4.04
N ASN A 179 12.15 7.60 -2.84
CA ASN A 179 11.12 6.76 -2.23
C ASN A 179 9.71 7.38 -2.30
N GLN A 180 9.46 8.32 -3.21
CA GLN A 180 8.18 9.04 -3.25
C GLN A 180 6.98 8.20 -3.73
N HIS A 181 7.23 7.07 -4.40
CA HIS A 181 6.23 6.33 -5.17
C HIS A 181 6.38 4.81 -4.97
N PRO A 182 5.35 4.00 -5.26
CA PRO A 182 5.49 2.55 -5.27
C PRO A 182 6.40 2.09 -6.41
N ASN A 183 7.17 1.03 -6.20
CA ASN A 183 7.98 0.38 -7.22
C ASN A 183 7.29 -0.87 -7.78
N THR A 184 7.91 -1.51 -8.77
CA THR A 184 7.40 -2.75 -9.39
C THR A 184 7.11 -3.85 -8.38
N HIS A 185 7.92 -3.96 -7.32
CA HIS A 185 7.77 -4.99 -6.30
C HIS A 185 6.54 -4.75 -5.41
N ASP A 186 6.15 -3.50 -5.15
CA ASP A 186 4.89 -3.19 -4.44
C ASP A 186 3.67 -3.68 -5.23
N TYR A 187 3.65 -3.45 -6.54
CA TYR A 187 2.55 -3.92 -7.39
C TYR A 187 2.50 -5.45 -7.46
N GLN A 188 3.65 -6.12 -7.54
CA GLN A 188 3.73 -7.58 -7.49
C GLN A 188 3.22 -8.13 -6.15
N MET A 189 3.50 -7.45 -5.05
CA MET A 189 2.96 -7.83 -3.75
C MET A 189 1.45 -7.66 -3.68
N LEU A 190 0.89 -6.58 -4.25
CA LEU A 190 -0.57 -6.44 -4.38
C LEU A 190 -1.16 -7.58 -5.21
N GLU A 191 -0.53 -7.98 -6.31
CA GLU A 191 -0.98 -9.14 -7.10
C GLU A 191 -0.99 -10.44 -6.27
N SER A 192 0.00 -10.64 -5.40
CA SER A 192 0.05 -11.77 -4.47
C SER A 192 -1.03 -11.71 -3.38
N ILE A 193 -1.15 -10.58 -2.68
CA ILE A 193 -2.13 -10.33 -1.61
C ILE A 193 -3.55 -10.57 -2.15
N TYR A 194 -3.83 -10.05 -3.34
CA TYR A 194 -5.14 -10.13 -3.98
C TYR A 194 -5.23 -11.27 -5.00
N SER A 195 -4.39 -12.31 -4.92
CA SER A 195 -4.38 -13.42 -5.90
C SER A 195 -5.68 -14.24 -5.98
N HIS A 196 -6.60 -14.05 -5.03
CA HIS A 196 -7.88 -14.72 -4.97
C HIS A 196 -9.05 -13.73 -4.93
N THR A 197 -10.26 -14.29 -5.11
CA THR A 197 -11.53 -13.62 -4.81
C THR A 197 -12.19 -14.28 -3.62
N ASP A 198 -12.94 -13.48 -2.86
CA ASP A 198 -13.76 -13.87 -1.73
C ASP A 198 -15.20 -14.14 -2.13
N SER A 199 -15.95 -14.77 -1.22
CA SER A 199 -17.40 -14.95 -1.35
C SER A 199 -18.21 -13.69 -1.04
N THR A 200 -17.58 -12.66 -0.46
CA THR A 200 -18.19 -11.38 -0.10
C THR A 200 -17.21 -10.24 -0.38
N SER A 201 -17.69 -8.99 -0.38
CA SER A 201 -16.80 -7.84 -0.44
C SER A 201 -16.94 -6.97 0.79
N THR A 202 -15.81 -6.51 1.33
CA THR A 202 -15.78 -5.47 2.36
C THR A 202 -15.65 -4.08 1.77
N VAL A 203 -15.32 -3.95 0.49
CA VAL A 203 -15.17 -2.68 -0.22
C VAL A 203 -16.54 -2.02 -0.43
N GLY A 204 -16.66 -0.75 -0.07
CA GLY A 204 -17.93 -0.01 -0.17
C GLY A 204 -19.06 -0.57 0.72
N ALA A 205 -18.76 -1.47 1.66
CA ALA A 205 -19.74 -2.09 2.52
C ALA A 205 -20.43 -1.07 3.45
N ALA A 206 -21.74 -1.27 3.65
CA ALA A 206 -22.48 -0.63 4.73
C ALA A 206 -22.25 -1.40 6.06
N ALA A 207 -22.51 -0.74 7.20
CA ALA A 207 -22.49 -1.31 8.57
C ALA A 207 -22.77 -2.82 8.66
N PRO A 208 -21.75 -3.68 8.87
CA PRO A 208 -22.00 -5.05 9.30
C PRO A 208 -22.25 -5.07 10.81
N THR A 209 -22.96 -6.10 11.27
CA THR A 209 -23.34 -6.35 12.67
C THR A 209 -22.23 -7.02 13.51
N SER A 210 -21.01 -7.17 12.98
CA SER A 210 -19.92 -7.94 13.62
C SER A 210 -18.87 -7.05 14.29
N SER A 211 -18.28 -7.55 15.38
CA SER A 211 -17.20 -6.87 16.10
C SER A 211 -15.90 -6.84 15.27
N THR A 212 -15.40 -5.65 14.93
CA THR A 212 -14.13 -5.46 14.21
C THR A 212 -12.98 -5.20 15.18
N THR A 213 -11.80 -5.78 14.92
CA THR A 213 -10.55 -5.50 15.66
C THR A 213 -9.74 -4.42 14.95
N ARG A 214 -9.18 -3.43 15.67
CA ARG A 214 -8.33 -2.39 15.07
C ARG A 214 -6.83 -2.67 15.28
N VAL A 215 -6.05 -2.58 14.21
CA VAL A 215 -4.60 -2.83 14.14
C VAL A 215 -3.88 -1.57 13.62
N GLY A 216 -2.60 -1.38 14.00
CA GLY A 216 -1.74 -0.29 13.50
C GLY A 216 -1.68 0.97 14.37
N ASN A 217 -2.62 1.20 15.29
CA ASN A 217 -2.67 2.44 16.08
C ASN A 217 -2.07 2.32 17.50
N THR A 218 -1.19 1.34 17.74
CA THR A 218 -0.53 1.17 19.04
C THR A 218 0.94 1.52 18.92
N PRO A 219 1.58 2.08 19.97
CA PRO A 219 3.01 2.41 19.92
C PRO A 219 3.93 1.28 19.49
N LYS A 220 3.53 0.02 19.73
CA LYS A 220 4.28 -1.18 19.33
C LYS A 220 4.17 -1.49 17.82
N ALA A 221 3.12 -0.99 17.17
CA ALA A 221 2.86 -1.16 15.74
C ALA A 221 3.24 0.08 14.92
N TRP A 222 3.80 1.11 15.56
CA TRP A 222 4.38 2.25 14.87
C TRP A 222 5.76 1.83 14.38
N GLY A 223 6.15 2.30 13.20
CA GLY A 223 7.53 2.17 12.77
C GLY A 223 8.52 2.69 13.79
N HIS A 224 9.75 2.20 13.71
CA HIS A 224 10.78 2.62 14.64
C HIS A 224 10.90 4.15 14.65
N ARG A 225 10.91 4.73 15.87
CA ARG A 225 11.01 6.18 16.10
C ARG A 225 12.19 6.72 15.28
N VAL A 226 11.92 7.71 14.42
CA VAL A 226 12.96 8.50 13.73
C VAL A 226 13.70 9.30 14.80
N ASP A 227 14.70 8.71 15.45
CA ASP A 227 15.54 9.41 16.40
C ASP A 227 16.53 10.26 15.61
N GLY A 228 16.18 11.53 15.42
CA GLY A 228 16.95 12.42 14.59
C GLY A 228 16.53 13.87 14.72
N SER A 229 16.45 14.37 15.95
CA SER A 229 16.61 15.80 16.30
C SER A 229 16.35 16.04 17.79
N ARG A 230 17.42 16.18 18.57
CA ARG A 230 17.49 17.30 19.51
C ARG A 230 17.87 18.56 18.73
#